data_AF-A0A6J7HUH9-F1
#
_entry.id   AF-A0A6J7HUH9-F1
#
_cell.length_a   1.000
_cell.length_b   1.000
_cell.length_c   1.000
_cell.angle_alpha   90.00
_cell.angle_beta   90.00
_cell.angle_gamma   90.00
#
_symmetry.space_group_name_H-M   'P 1'
#
loop_
_entity.id
_entity.type
_entity.pdbx_description
1 polymer ?
#
loop_
_entity_poly.entity_id
_entity_poly.type
_entity_poly.pdbx_seq_one_letter_code
_entity_poly.pdbx_strand_id
1 'polypeptide(L)'
;MSKDRQGANGDDFDEEELIRSEFDSIVSGLSLDETSPTTYLDELDRIENSDGFVAPNPAPQSPRSFFFSAKRAIARWFKRGYHDSDGVEL
;
A
#
# COMPACT_ATOMS: atom_id res chain seq x y z
N MET A 1 40.36 -16.28 -66.36
CA MET A 1 39.95 -15.32 -65.32
C MET A 1 38.56 -15.73 -64.86
N SER A 2 38.49 -16.61 -63.86
CA SER A 2 37.23 -17.02 -63.23
C SER A 2 36.88 -15.96 -62.20
N LYS A 3 35.64 -15.44 -62.26
CA LYS A 3 35.18 -14.39 -61.36
C LYS A 3 34.33 -15.06 -60.29
N ASP A 4 34.86 -15.06 -59.08
CA ASP A 4 34.27 -15.70 -57.91
C ASP A 4 32.88 -15.13 -57.62
N ARG A 5 31.93 -16.04 -57.42
CA ARG A 5 30.59 -15.72 -56.94
C ARG A 5 30.65 -15.71 -55.41
N GLN A 6 30.77 -14.54 -54.82
CA GLN A 6 30.66 -14.41 -53.37
C GLN A 6 29.94 -13.11 -53.02
N GLY A 7 29.01 -13.20 -52.08
CA GLY A 7 28.39 -12.04 -51.43
C GLY A 7 26.92 -11.85 -51.76
N ALA A 8 26.07 -12.73 -51.23
CA ALA A 8 24.63 -12.48 -51.17
C ALA A 8 24.00 -13.26 -50.01
N ASN A 9 24.65 -13.31 -48.83
CA ASN A 9 24.13 -13.90 -47.59
C ASN A 9 24.99 -13.45 -46.36
N GLY A 10 25.59 -12.26 -46.39
CA GLY A 10 26.43 -11.76 -45.27
C GLY A 10 25.68 -10.76 -44.41
N ASP A 11 25.15 -9.72 -45.07
CA ASP A 11 24.53 -8.58 -44.40
C ASP A 11 23.32 -8.92 -43.51
N ASP A 12 22.47 -9.88 -43.88
CA ASP A 12 21.26 -10.26 -43.11
C ASP A 12 21.60 -11.01 -41.80
N PHE A 13 22.69 -11.79 -41.81
CA PHE A 13 23.19 -12.46 -40.60
C PHE A 13 23.89 -11.47 -39.66
N ASP A 14 24.62 -10.51 -40.23
CA ASP A 14 25.31 -9.46 -39.46
C ASP A 14 24.32 -8.49 -38.81
N GLU A 15 23.21 -8.17 -39.48
CA GLU A 15 22.11 -7.36 -38.91
C GLU A 15 21.38 -8.10 -37.78
N GLU A 16 21.07 -9.38 -37.95
CA GLU A 16 20.40 -10.18 -36.91
C GLU A 16 21.29 -10.36 -35.66
N GLU A 17 22.60 -10.55 -35.86
CA GLU A 17 23.57 -10.63 -34.77
C GLU A 17 23.73 -9.29 -34.05
N LEU A 18 23.76 -8.18 -34.80
CA LEU A 18 23.80 -6.82 -34.23
C LEU A 18 22.56 -6.54 -33.38
N ILE A 19 21.36 -6.84 -33.87
CA ILE A 19 20.08 -6.65 -33.16
C ILE A 19 20.06 -7.45 -31.86
N ARG A 20 20.51 -8.71 -31.89
CA ARG A 20 20.58 -9.56 -30.68
C ARG A 20 21.56 -9.00 -29.65
N SER A 21 22.71 -8.50 -30.09
CA SER A 21 23.72 -7.91 -29.21
C SER A 21 23.20 -6.65 -28.50
N GLU A 22 22.45 -5.82 -29.22
CA GLU A 22 21.87 -4.59 -28.68
C GLU A 22 20.73 -4.92 -27.69
N PHE A 23 19.87 -5.88 -28.03
CA PHE A 23 18.84 -6.36 -27.12
C PHE A 23 19.42 -6.90 -25.81
N ASP A 24 20.47 -7.74 -25.88
CA ASP A 24 21.12 -8.31 -24.70
C ASP A 24 21.81 -7.22 -23.84
N SER A 25 22.32 -6.16 -24.47
CA SER A 25 22.87 -4.99 -23.77
C SER A 25 21.79 -4.18 -23.04
N ILE A 26 20.58 -4.08 -23.60
CA ILE A 26 19.45 -3.40 -22.93
C ILE A 26 18.92 -4.26 -21.77
N VAL A 27 18.78 -5.57 -21.99
CA VAL A 27 18.25 -6.52 -21.00
C VAL A 27 19.23 -6.72 -19.84
N SER A 28 20.54 -6.73 -20.09
CA SER A 28 21.56 -6.83 -19.03
C SER A 28 21.66 -5.57 -18.16
N GLY A 29 21.23 -4.41 -18.67
CA GLY A 29 21.10 -3.17 -17.90
C GLY A 29 19.80 -3.07 -17.10
N LEU A 30 18.84 -3.97 -17.34
CA LEU A 30 17.66 -4.12 -16.49
C LEU A 30 18.02 -4.98 -15.29
N SER A 31 18.26 -4.32 -14.16
CA SER A 31 18.31 -5.01 -12.88
C SER A 31 16.96 -5.70 -12.64
N LEU A 32 16.94 -7.03 -12.73
CA LEU A 32 15.86 -7.91 -12.24
C LEU A 32 15.79 -7.95 -10.69
N ASP A 33 16.69 -7.22 -10.03
CA ASP A 33 16.67 -6.90 -8.61
C ASP A 33 15.60 -5.83 -8.34
N GLU A 34 14.34 -6.26 -8.39
CA GLU A 34 13.31 -5.66 -7.57
C GLU A 34 12.61 -6.77 -6.76
N THR A 35 13.36 -7.82 -6.39
CA THR A 35 12.91 -8.80 -5.42
C THR A 35 13.20 -8.25 -4.03
N SER A 36 12.47 -7.20 -3.64
CA SER A 36 12.35 -6.91 -2.22
C SER A 36 11.89 -8.21 -1.53
N PRO A 37 12.50 -8.61 -0.39
CA PRO A 37 12.05 -9.78 0.36
C PRO A 37 10.60 -9.65 0.85
N THR A 38 9.99 -8.48 0.67
CA THR A 38 8.61 -8.17 0.97
C THR A 38 7.96 -7.45 -0.19
N THR A 39 6.78 -7.91 -0.59
CA THR A 39 5.95 -7.23 -1.59
C THR A 39 5.21 -6.08 -0.91
N TYR A 40 4.80 -5.08 -1.70
CA TYR A 40 3.85 -4.06 -1.22
C TYR A 40 2.60 -4.67 -0.54
N LEU A 41 2.10 -5.81 -1.05
CA LEU A 41 1.00 -6.53 -0.43
C LEU A 41 1.37 -7.13 0.94
N ASP A 42 2.60 -7.63 1.12
CA ASP A 42 3.09 -8.12 2.42
C ASP A 42 3.22 -6.97 3.44
N GLU A 43 3.51 -5.75 2.97
CA GLU A 43 3.54 -4.55 3.80
C GLU A 43 2.14 -4.09 4.19
N LEU A 44 1.17 -4.12 3.26
CA LEU A 44 -0.24 -3.84 3.57
C LEU A 44 -0.82 -4.84 4.58
N ASP A 45 -0.56 -6.13 4.40
CA ASP A 45 -0.98 -7.17 5.35
C ASP A 45 -0.35 -6.95 6.74
N ARG A 46 0.89 -6.47 6.82
CA ARG A 46 1.51 -6.12 8.11
C ARG A 46 0.83 -4.94 8.79
N ILE A 47 0.44 -3.92 8.03
CA ILE A 47 -0.26 -2.74 8.55
C ILE A 47 -1.66 -3.12 9.04
N GLU A 48 -2.40 -3.93 8.29
CA GLU A 48 -3.72 -4.43 8.70
C GLU A 48 -3.64 -5.23 10.01
N ASN A 49 -2.60 -6.08 10.14
CA ASN A 49 -2.38 -6.86 11.34
C ASN A 49 -1.85 -6.05 12.54
N SER A 50 -1.13 -4.94 12.31
CA SER A 50 -0.58 -4.09 13.38
C SER A 50 -1.54 -3.02 13.87
N ASP A 51 -2.34 -2.44 12.97
CA ASP A 51 -3.26 -1.32 13.25
C ASP A 51 -4.72 -1.80 13.43
N GLY A 52 -4.92 -3.11 13.53
CA GLY A 52 -6.20 -3.70 13.88
C GLY A 52 -6.75 -3.13 15.19
N PHE A 53 -8.08 -2.96 15.26
CA PHE A 53 -8.73 -2.46 16.46
C PHE A 53 -8.45 -3.38 17.66
N VAL A 54 -7.61 -2.90 18.59
CA VAL A 54 -7.42 -3.54 19.89
C VAL A 54 -8.53 -3.04 20.80
N ALA A 55 -9.51 -3.90 21.06
CA ALA A 55 -10.58 -3.59 21.99
C ALA A 55 -9.96 -3.20 23.36
N PRO A 56 -10.30 -2.03 23.92
CA PRO A 56 -9.84 -1.68 25.25
C PRO A 56 -10.36 -2.75 26.23
N ASN A 57 -9.53 -3.13 27.20
CA ASN A 57 -9.95 -3.99 28.31
C ASN A 57 -10.34 -3.11 29.50
N PRO A 58 -11.60 -2.65 29.62
CA PRO A 58 -12.00 -1.82 30.73
C PRO A 58 -11.97 -2.61 32.04
N ALA A 59 -11.55 -1.95 33.12
CA ALA A 59 -11.71 -2.52 34.45
C ALA A 59 -13.19 -2.84 34.72
N PRO A 60 -13.51 -3.96 35.40
CA PRO A 60 -14.88 -4.35 35.70
C PRO A 60 -15.57 -3.22 36.47
N GLN A 61 -16.64 -2.68 35.88
CA GLN A 61 -17.43 -1.65 36.55
C GLN A 61 -18.35 -2.31 37.57
N SER A 62 -18.34 -1.78 38.80
CA SER A 62 -19.34 -2.18 39.79
C SER A 62 -20.72 -1.64 39.40
N PRO A 63 -21.82 -2.32 39.75
CA PRO A 63 -23.17 -1.82 39.49
C PRO A 63 -23.39 -0.44 40.12
N ARG A 64 -22.81 -0.20 41.31
CA ARG A 64 -22.84 1.11 41.97
C ARG A 64 -22.16 2.20 41.14
N SER A 65 -20.97 1.94 40.58
CA SER A 65 -20.26 2.93 39.76
C SER A 65 -21.01 3.29 38.49
N PHE A 66 -21.78 2.36 37.91
CA PHE A 66 -22.66 2.63 36.78
C PHE A 66 -23.83 3.55 37.15
N PHE A 67 -24.49 3.34 38.29
CA PHE A 67 -25.55 4.24 38.75
C PHE A 67 -25.02 5.65 39.05
N PHE A 68 -23.83 5.77 39.62
CA PHE A 68 -23.21 7.07 39.86
C PHE A 68 -22.82 7.76 38.55
N SER A 69 -22.25 7.04 37.58
CA SER A 69 -21.90 7.62 36.28
C SER A 69 -23.14 8.04 35.48
N ALA A 70 -24.20 7.22 35.49
CA ALA A 70 -25.48 7.54 34.88
C ALA A 70 -26.13 8.77 35.52
N LYS A 71 -26.23 8.82 36.86
CA LYS A 71 -26.79 9.98 37.58
C LYS A 71 -25.98 11.26 37.30
N ARG A 72 -24.65 11.16 37.22
CA ARG A 72 -23.77 12.29 36.90
C ARG A 72 -23.95 12.77 35.46
N ALA A 73 -24.13 11.86 34.50
CA ALA A 73 -24.41 12.21 33.11
C ALA A 73 -25.77 12.90 32.96
N ILE A 74 -26.80 12.36 33.62
CA ILE A 74 -28.15 12.96 33.66
C ILE A 74 -28.11 14.35 34.30
N ALA A 75 -27.43 14.50 35.44
CA ALA A 75 -27.28 15.81 36.08
C ALA A 75 -26.54 16.83 35.20
N ARG A 76 -25.55 16.40 34.39
CA ARG A 76 -24.88 17.27 33.41
C ARG A 76 -25.80 17.64 32.25
N TRP A 77 -26.63 16.70 31.78
CA TRP A 77 -27.61 16.95 30.73
C TRP A 77 -28.65 17.99 31.17
N PHE A 78 -29.19 17.85 32.38
CA PHE A 78 -30.13 18.83 32.94
C PHE A 78 -29.48 20.16 33.35
N LYS A 79 -28.16 20.19 33.59
CA LYS A 79 -27.39 21.42 33.86
C LYS A 79 -26.82 22.07 32.59
N ARG A 80 -27.17 21.58 31.39
CA ARG A 80 -26.84 22.27 30.14
C ARG A 80 -27.66 23.57 30.13
N GLY A 81 -27.01 24.70 30.46
CA GLY A 81 -27.57 26.00 30.12
C GLY A 81 -27.87 26.00 28.62
N TYR A 82 -29.05 26.45 28.23
CA TYR A 82 -29.41 26.66 26.83
C TYR A 82 -28.33 27.54 26.22
N HIS A 83 -27.44 26.94 25.44
CA HIS A 83 -26.54 27.65 24.57
C HIS A 83 -27.14 27.46 23.19
N ASP A 84 -27.69 28.53 22.64
CA ASP A 84 -28.47 28.60 21.40
C ASP A 84 -27.59 28.37 20.15
N SER A 85 -26.71 27.37 20.20
CA SER A 85 -25.76 27.03 19.13
C SER A 85 -25.68 25.51 18.90
N ASP A 86 -26.81 24.81 18.90
CA ASP A 86 -26.92 23.59 18.12
C ASP A 86 -27.21 23.98 16.67
N GLY A 87 -26.14 24.08 15.88
CA GLY A 87 -26.17 24.41 14.46
C GLY A 87 -26.91 23.36 13.63
N VAL A 88 -28.24 23.47 13.58
CA VAL A 88 -29.04 23.05 12.44
C VAL A 88 -29.35 24.30 11.61
N GLU A 89 -28.37 24.71 10.80
CA GLU A 89 -28.64 25.61 9.68
C GLU A 89 -29.37 24.78 8.60
N LEU A 90 -30.58 25.22 8.23
CA LEU A 90 -31.36 24.69 7.11
C LEU A 90 -30.93 25.35 5.79
#